data_AF-X1C7R0-F1
#
_entry.id   AF-X1C7R0-F1
#
_cell.length_a   1.000
_cell.length_b   1.000
_cell.length_c   1.000
_cell.angle_alpha   90.00
_cell.angle_beta   90.00
_cell.angle_gamma   90.00
#
_symmetry.space_group_name_H-M   'P 1'
#
loop_
_entity.id
_entity.type
_entity.pdbx_description
1 polymer ?
#
loop_
_entity_poly.entity_id
_entity_poly.type
_entity_poly.pdbx_seq_one_letter_code
_entity_poly.pdbx_strand_id
1 'polypeptide(L)'
;RGGLLIVDKEEIIYGLFGSPYSTLKAFDQSGEEKWALPLSILQWYGHISLGGDGTIYVAGREKVYAIGLPDTTSPTVSGVSPGDGATDVTVDTVVTATFSEAMDSSTITTESFTLAGSEVSGTVTYNSDTYTATFTPDANLDYNHEYTATLTRAITDAAGNPLAESYTWSFTTEPAPGDTTAPTAVTDLGTVDITSFGRMCDWVSCFGGAVLICYT
;
A
#
# COMPACT_ATOMS: atom_id res chain seq x y z
N ARG A 1 51.31 -5.94 15.83
CA ARG A 1 50.29 -7.00 15.68
C ARG A 1 49.16 -6.37 14.89
N GLY A 2 49.17 -6.55 13.56
CA GLY A 2 48.28 -5.82 12.65
C GLY A 2 46.89 -6.39 12.71
N GLY A 3 45.92 -5.56 13.07
CA GLY A 3 44.52 -5.74 12.68
C GLY A 3 44.31 -4.92 11.42
N LEU A 4 43.68 -5.51 10.40
CA LEU A 4 43.22 -4.76 9.25
C LEU A 4 42.02 -3.92 9.72
N LEU A 5 42.17 -2.60 9.72
CA LEU A 5 41.10 -1.65 9.95
C LEU A 5 40.55 -1.28 8.58
N ILE A 6 39.27 -1.55 8.40
CA ILE A 6 38.54 -1.16 7.20
C ILE A 6 37.48 -0.18 7.62
N VAL A 7 37.34 0.91 6.88
CA VAL A 7 36.23 1.86 6.98
C VAL A 7 35.43 1.72 5.69
N ASP A 8 34.12 1.47 5.80
CA ASP A 8 33.22 1.46 4.65
C ASP A 8 32.68 2.86 4.32
N LYS A 9 31.76 2.93 3.35
CA LYS A 9 31.08 4.16 2.92
C LYS A 9 30.13 4.76 3.97
N GLU A 10 29.76 3.97 4.99
CA GLU A 10 28.90 4.36 6.12
C GLU A 10 29.73 4.66 7.37
N GLU A 11 31.06 4.76 7.21
CA GLU A 11 32.02 5.07 8.25
C GLU A 11 32.07 4.03 9.39
N ILE A 12 31.66 2.78 9.11
CA ILE A 12 31.74 1.65 10.03
C ILE A 12 33.16 1.08 10.01
N ILE A 13 33.71 0.86 11.20
CA ILE A 13 35.07 0.35 11.40
C ILE A 13 35.02 -1.17 11.63
N TYR A 14 35.68 -1.93 10.77
CA TYR A 14 35.86 -3.38 10.95
C TYR A 14 37.25 -3.69 11.48
N GLY A 15 37.32 -4.64 12.41
CA GLY A 15 38.61 -5.15 12.89
C GLY A 15 38.56 -6.64 13.23
N LEU A 16 39.73 -7.27 13.10
CA LEU A 16 39.96 -8.64 13.57
C LEU A 16 40.48 -8.63 15.00
N PHE A 17 39.82 -9.37 15.88
CA PHE A 17 40.15 -9.42 17.31
C PHE A 17 40.38 -10.86 17.78
N GLY A 18 41.15 -10.99 18.87
CA GLY A 18 41.50 -12.26 19.52
C GLY A 18 42.81 -12.87 19.02
N SER A 19 43.35 -13.81 19.79
CA SER A 19 44.44 -14.68 19.37
C SER A 19 43.88 -16.08 19.11
N PRO A 20 44.03 -16.64 17.91
CA PRO A 20 44.51 -16.02 16.68
C PRO A 20 43.29 -15.52 15.90
N TYR A 21 42.99 -14.22 15.89
CA TYR A 21 41.97 -13.58 15.03
C TYR A 21 40.64 -14.36 14.90
N SER A 22 40.04 -14.73 16.04
CA SER A 22 38.89 -15.64 16.11
C SER A 22 37.55 -14.96 15.83
N THR A 23 37.52 -13.63 15.70
CA THR A 23 36.28 -12.87 15.60
C THR A 23 36.45 -11.65 14.71
N LEU A 24 35.58 -11.50 13.72
CA LEU A 24 35.40 -10.25 12.99
C LEU A 24 34.37 -9.41 13.75
N LYS A 25 34.68 -8.14 13.98
CA LYS A 25 33.78 -7.22 14.68
C LYS A 25 33.59 -5.94 13.89
N ALA A 26 32.39 -5.37 13.97
CA ALA A 26 32.07 -4.04 13.45
C ALA A 26 31.83 -3.08 14.61
N PHE A 27 32.33 -1.85 14.46
CA PHE A 27 32.17 -0.75 15.39
C PHE A 27 31.62 0.47 14.67
N ASP A 28 30.79 1.27 15.34
CA ASP A 28 30.51 2.62 14.86
C ASP A 28 31.65 3.61 15.18
N GLN A 29 31.47 4.86 14.76
CA GLN A 29 32.42 5.94 15.00
C GLN A 29 32.67 6.26 16.47
N SER A 30 31.72 5.94 17.35
CA SER A 30 31.87 6.12 18.80
C SER A 30 32.70 5.00 19.44
N GLY A 31 32.98 3.93 18.67
CA GLY A 31 33.64 2.72 19.14
C GLY A 31 32.68 1.71 19.77
N GLU A 32 31.36 1.86 19.58
CA GLU A 32 30.36 0.89 20.03
C GLU A 32 30.35 -0.32 19.08
N GLU A 33 30.50 -1.53 19.64
CA GLU A 33 30.40 -2.78 18.88
C GLU A 33 28.97 -2.98 18.36
N LYS A 34 28.78 -3.04 17.04
CA LYS A 34 27.48 -3.31 16.41
C LYS A 34 27.21 -4.79 16.26
N TRP A 35 28.22 -5.57 15.90
CA TRP A 35 28.12 -7.02 15.80
C TRP A 35 29.48 -7.70 15.88
N ALA A 36 29.47 -9.00 16.18
CA ALA A 36 30.64 -9.87 16.20
C ALA A 36 30.34 -11.22 15.54
N LEU A 37 31.20 -11.65 14.62
CA LEU A 37 31.13 -12.92 13.93
C LEU A 37 32.32 -13.81 14.32
N PRO A 38 32.09 -14.95 15.00
CA PRO A 38 33.13 -15.91 15.29
C PRO A 38 33.66 -16.57 14.01
N LEU A 39 34.94 -16.37 13.70
CA LEU A 39 35.65 -16.95 12.56
C LEU A 39 36.20 -18.35 12.85
N SER A 40 35.70 -19.04 13.87
CA SER A 40 36.10 -20.42 14.21
C SER A 40 35.87 -21.44 13.08
N ILE A 41 35.07 -21.07 12.08
CA ILE A 41 34.83 -21.78 10.82
C ILE A 41 36.00 -21.69 9.81
N LEU A 42 36.98 -20.80 10.03
CA LEU A 42 38.14 -20.61 9.15
C LEU A 42 39.37 -21.28 9.78
N GLN A 43 39.64 -22.52 9.39
CA GLN A 43 40.78 -23.29 9.90
C GLN A 43 42.17 -22.76 9.45
N TRP A 44 42.22 -21.64 8.71
CA TRP A 44 43.43 -20.90 8.33
C TRP A 44 43.08 -19.47 7.86
N TYR A 45 43.87 -18.47 8.23
CA TYR A 45 43.63 -17.06 7.92
C TYR A 45 44.11 -16.73 6.50
N GLY A 46 43.17 -16.52 5.58
CA GLY A 46 43.45 -15.86 4.31
C GLY A 46 43.28 -14.35 4.40
N HIS A 47 43.61 -13.69 3.30
CA HIS A 47 43.52 -12.25 3.13
C HIS A 47 42.07 -11.77 3.33
N ILE A 48 41.91 -10.61 3.96
CA ILE A 48 40.64 -9.88 3.98
C ILE A 48 40.74 -8.78 2.93
N SER A 49 39.72 -8.66 2.10
CA SER A 49 39.59 -7.58 1.12
C SER A 49 38.18 -7.00 1.14
N LEU A 50 38.07 -5.74 0.71
CA LEU A 50 36.80 -5.10 0.45
C LEU A 50 36.46 -5.17 -1.02
N GLY A 51 35.21 -5.50 -1.31
CA GLY A 51 34.60 -5.14 -2.59
C GLY A 51 34.32 -3.64 -2.66
N GLY A 52 34.21 -3.12 -3.88
CA GLY A 52 33.79 -1.73 -4.11
C GLY A 52 32.34 -1.43 -3.68
N ASP A 53 31.57 -2.47 -3.35
CA ASP A 53 30.21 -2.45 -2.81
C ASP A 53 30.17 -2.43 -1.27
N GLY A 54 31.33 -2.50 -0.59
CA GLY A 54 31.42 -2.61 0.87
C GLY A 54 31.43 -4.05 1.39
N THR A 55 31.27 -5.06 0.52
CA THR A 55 31.31 -6.47 0.93
C THR A 55 32.68 -6.84 1.46
N ILE A 56 32.73 -7.45 2.64
CA ILE A 56 33.96 -7.97 3.24
C ILE A 56 34.17 -9.39 2.76
N TYR A 57 35.24 -9.62 2.00
CA TYR A 57 35.66 -10.95 1.58
C TYR A 57 36.70 -11.48 2.55
N VAL A 58 36.41 -12.62 3.16
CA VAL A 58 37.32 -13.34 4.05
C VAL A 58 37.74 -14.63 3.35
N ALA A 59 38.98 -14.67 2.86
CA ALA A 59 39.53 -15.89 2.29
C ALA A 59 39.85 -16.89 3.41
N GLY A 60 39.31 -18.10 3.29
CA GLY A 60 39.76 -19.29 4.00
C GLY A 60 40.63 -20.17 3.10
N ARG A 61 41.02 -21.33 3.61
CA ARG A 61 41.89 -22.28 2.90
C ARG A 61 41.32 -22.81 1.58
N GLU A 62 39.99 -22.96 1.51
CA GLU A 62 39.28 -23.57 0.36
C GLU A 62 38.06 -22.76 -0.09
N LYS A 63 37.65 -21.75 0.68
CA LYS A 63 36.44 -20.96 0.43
C LYS A 63 36.71 -19.51 0.74
N VAL A 64 36.11 -18.61 -0.03
CA VAL A 64 36.02 -17.19 0.30
C VAL A 64 34.61 -16.95 0.82
N TYR A 65 34.51 -16.30 1.98
CA TYR A 65 33.24 -15.88 2.57
C TYR A 65 33.02 -14.42 2.22
N ALA A 66 31.88 -14.12 1.60
CA ALA A 66 31.43 -12.75 1.40
C ALA A 66 30.50 -12.38 2.56
N ILE A 67 30.84 -11.34 3.28
CA ILE A 67 30.05 -10.78 4.38
C ILE A 67 29.53 -9.44 3.87
N GLY A 68 28.28 -9.42 3.45
CA GLY A 68 27.59 -8.19 3.10
C GLY A 68 27.41 -7.31 4.33
N LEU A 69 27.43 -6.00 4.11
CA LEU A 69 27.04 -5.06 5.16
C LEU A 69 25.55 -5.24 5.46
N PRO A 70 25.12 -5.13 6.73
CA PRO A 70 23.70 -5.12 7.02
C PRO A 70 23.06 -3.92 6.32
N ASP A 71 21.99 -4.15 5.58
CA ASP A 71 21.19 -3.05 5.06
C ASP A 71 20.49 -2.34 6.23
N THR A 72 20.66 -1.04 6.32
CA THR A 72 20.07 -0.19 7.37
C THR A 72 19.18 0.90 6.79
N THR A 73 18.96 0.90 5.47
CA THR A 73 18.19 1.93 4.79
C THR A 73 16.71 1.64 4.98
N SER A 74 15.96 2.63 5.48
CA SER A 74 14.50 2.49 5.55
C SER A 74 13.88 2.63 4.15
N PRO A 75 12.95 1.75 3.77
CA PRO A 75 12.21 1.89 2.53
C PRO A 75 11.33 3.15 2.53
N THR A 76 11.06 3.66 1.33
CA THR A 76 10.17 4.81 1.09
C THR A 76 9.07 4.45 0.11
N VAL A 77 7.97 5.22 0.11
CA VAL A 77 6.88 5.09 -0.87
C VAL A 77 7.20 5.99 -2.06
N SER A 78 7.44 5.40 -3.23
CA SER A 78 7.83 6.09 -4.46
C SER A 78 6.63 6.52 -5.32
N GLY A 79 5.45 5.94 -5.08
CA GLY A 79 4.21 6.34 -5.74
C GLY A 79 2.97 5.63 -5.20
N VAL A 80 1.81 6.23 -5.39
CA VAL A 80 0.50 5.67 -5.01
C VAL A 80 -0.54 5.86 -6.11
N SER A 81 -1.51 4.97 -6.17
CA SER A 81 -2.71 5.11 -7.00
C SER A 81 -3.93 4.56 -6.25
N PRO A 82 -5.07 5.26 -6.19
CA PRO A 82 -5.29 6.62 -6.66
C PRO A 82 -4.31 7.62 -6.04
N GLY A 83 -3.98 8.67 -6.79
CA GLY A 83 -3.06 9.72 -6.32
C GLY A 83 -3.62 10.47 -5.12
N ASP A 84 -2.74 11.03 -4.28
CA ASP A 84 -3.17 11.82 -3.12
C ASP A 84 -4.04 13.02 -3.54
N GLY A 85 -5.21 13.13 -2.93
CA GLY A 85 -6.23 14.12 -3.25
C GLY A 85 -6.96 13.89 -4.59
N ALA A 86 -6.83 12.72 -5.22
CA ALA A 86 -7.55 12.42 -6.45
C ALA A 86 -9.08 12.46 -6.23
N THR A 87 -9.81 12.99 -7.21
CA THR A 87 -11.28 13.02 -7.24
C THR A 87 -11.81 12.23 -8.42
N ASP A 88 -13.12 11.96 -8.45
CA ASP A 88 -13.79 11.22 -9.52
C ASP A 88 -13.18 9.83 -9.77
N VAL A 89 -12.70 9.20 -8.70
CA VAL A 89 -12.14 7.84 -8.75
C VAL A 89 -13.28 6.84 -8.89
N THR A 90 -13.15 5.87 -9.79
CA THR A 90 -14.20 4.86 -9.97
C THR A 90 -14.40 4.04 -8.69
N VAL A 91 -15.66 3.66 -8.42
CA VAL A 91 -15.98 2.91 -7.19
C VAL A 91 -15.42 1.48 -7.16
N ASP A 92 -14.99 0.95 -8.30
CA ASP A 92 -14.34 -0.38 -8.44
C ASP A 92 -12.81 -0.29 -8.42
N THR A 93 -12.25 0.85 -8.03
CA THR A 93 -10.80 1.08 -8.00
C THR A 93 -10.07 0.12 -7.07
N VAL A 94 -8.82 -0.18 -7.42
CA VAL A 94 -7.85 -0.82 -6.52
C VAL A 94 -6.88 0.23 -6.00
N VAL A 95 -6.41 0.06 -4.77
CA VAL A 95 -5.48 0.98 -4.12
C VAL A 95 -4.09 0.37 -4.13
N THR A 96 -3.09 1.11 -4.58
CA THR A 96 -1.72 0.62 -4.78
C THR A 96 -0.70 1.58 -4.20
N ALA A 97 0.43 1.00 -3.76
CA ALA A 97 1.61 1.73 -3.32
C ALA A 97 2.86 1.04 -3.87
N THR A 98 3.75 1.83 -4.46
CA THR A 98 5.05 1.38 -4.95
C THR A 98 6.13 1.82 -3.98
N PHE A 99 7.05 0.92 -3.63
CA PHE A 99 8.15 1.19 -2.71
C PHE A 99 9.44 1.53 -3.47
N SER A 100 10.44 2.07 -2.78
CA SER A 100 11.76 2.35 -3.35
C SER A 100 12.61 1.11 -3.59
N GLU A 101 12.26 -0.01 -2.95
CA GLU A 101 13.05 -1.24 -2.93
C GLU A 101 12.20 -2.49 -2.65
N ALA A 102 12.88 -3.64 -2.63
CA ALA A 102 12.27 -4.92 -2.35
C ALA A 102 11.84 -5.01 -0.88
N MET A 103 10.58 -5.39 -0.66
CA MET A 103 9.97 -5.44 0.67
C MET A 103 9.85 -6.87 1.19
N ASP A 104 9.74 -7.05 2.51
CA ASP A 104 9.28 -8.32 3.07
C ASP A 104 7.75 -8.42 2.90
N SER A 105 7.35 -9.19 1.89
CA SER A 105 5.95 -9.44 1.56
C SER A 105 5.11 -9.96 2.73
N SER A 106 5.71 -10.63 3.72
CA SER A 106 4.98 -11.16 4.88
C SER A 106 4.51 -10.06 5.84
N THR A 107 5.11 -8.87 5.76
CA THR A 107 4.74 -7.70 6.57
C THR A 107 3.70 -6.81 5.89
N ILE A 108 3.40 -7.05 4.62
CA ILE A 108 2.42 -6.31 3.82
C ILE A 108 1.09 -7.06 3.85
N THR A 109 0.22 -6.69 4.78
CA THR A 109 -1.04 -7.37 5.06
C THR A 109 -2.19 -6.36 5.18
N THR A 110 -3.41 -6.85 5.36
CA THR A 110 -4.59 -6.02 5.63
C THR A 110 -4.54 -5.30 6.98
N GLU A 111 -3.59 -5.62 7.86
CA GLU A 111 -3.36 -4.88 9.11
C GLU A 111 -2.40 -3.71 8.91
N SER A 112 -1.48 -3.82 7.95
CA SER A 112 -0.41 -2.84 7.73
C SER A 112 -0.64 -1.95 6.51
N PHE A 113 -1.49 -2.38 5.57
CA PHE A 113 -2.05 -1.60 4.47
C PHE A 113 -3.58 -1.60 4.58
N THR A 114 -4.15 -0.47 5.01
CA THR A 114 -5.59 -0.32 5.28
C THR A 114 -6.22 0.76 4.42
N LEU A 115 -7.55 0.67 4.25
CA LEU A 115 -8.38 1.71 3.64
C LEU A 115 -9.51 2.07 4.61
N ALA A 116 -9.61 3.35 4.98
CA ALA A 116 -10.62 3.87 5.90
C ALA A 116 -11.56 4.87 5.21
N GLY A 117 -12.78 5.00 5.69
CA GLY A 117 -13.81 5.92 5.18
C GLY A 117 -15.20 5.35 5.47
N SER A 118 -15.40 4.12 5.02
CA SER A 118 -16.45 3.17 5.45
C SER A 118 -15.76 1.89 5.95
N GLU A 119 -16.48 0.91 6.49
CA GLU A 119 -15.89 -0.40 6.81
C GLU A 119 -15.52 -1.12 5.50
N VAL A 120 -14.30 -0.90 5.00
CA VAL A 120 -13.79 -1.51 3.77
C VAL A 120 -12.98 -2.76 4.11
N SER A 121 -13.56 -3.92 3.84
CA SER A 121 -12.81 -5.18 3.79
C SER A 121 -12.17 -5.35 2.41
N GLY A 122 -11.05 -6.06 2.36
CA GLY A 122 -10.34 -6.31 1.13
C GLY A 122 -9.18 -7.28 1.30
N THR A 123 -8.47 -7.50 0.21
CA THR A 123 -7.27 -8.35 0.16
C THR A 123 -6.05 -7.53 -0.20
N VAL A 124 -4.90 -7.88 0.39
CA VAL A 124 -3.61 -7.25 0.10
C VAL A 124 -2.69 -8.25 -0.59
N THR A 125 -2.08 -7.81 -1.68
CA THR A 125 -1.07 -8.57 -2.44
C THR A 125 0.17 -7.71 -2.68
N TYR A 126 1.32 -8.34 -2.90
CA TYR A 126 2.58 -7.65 -3.20
C TYR A 126 3.25 -8.30 -4.41
N ASN A 127 3.68 -7.47 -5.38
CA ASN A 127 4.47 -7.87 -6.53
C ASN A 127 5.93 -7.47 -6.32
N SER A 128 6.81 -8.46 -6.15
CA SER A 128 8.25 -8.25 -5.92
C SER A 128 9.02 -7.77 -7.14
N ASP A 129 8.48 -7.92 -8.36
CA ASP A 129 9.15 -7.48 -9.58
C ASP A 129 8.98 -5.96 -9.80
N THR A 130 7.85 -5.40 -9.33
CA THR A 130 7.51 -3.98 -9.47
C THR A 130 7.56 -3.21 -8.15
N TYR A 131 7.83 -3.90 -7.04
CA TYR A 131 7.76 -3.38 -5.67
C TYR A 131 6.41 -2.73 -5.35
N THR A 132 5.31 -3.32 -5.82
CA THR A 132 3.98 -2.73 -5.69
C THR A 132 3.10 -3.57 -4.76
N ALA A 133 2.62 -2.97 -3.68
CA ALA A 133 1.52 -3.50 -2.88
C ALA A 133 0.17 -3.06 -3.46
N THR A 134 -0.82 -3.94 -3.45
CA THR A 134 -2.18 -3.71 -3.96
C THR A 134 -3.20 -4.14 -2.91
N PHE A 135 -4.02 -3.20 -2.46
CA PHE A 135 -5.24 -3.43 -1.69
C PHE A 135 -6.43 -3.46 -2.66
N THR A 136 -7.14 -4.59 -2.69
CA THR A 136 -8.35 -4.79 -3.50
C THR A 136 -9.56 -4.86 -2.58
N PRO A 137 -10.44 -3.84 -2.56
CA PRO A 137 -11.71 -3.90 -1.83
C PRO A 137 -12.55 -5.12 -2.24
N ASP A 138 -13.23 -5.76 -1.30
CA ASP A 138 -14.09 -6.93 -1.57
C ASP A 138 -15.41 -6.53 -2.27
N ALA A 139 -15.79 -5.27 -2.17
CA ALA A 139 -16.97 -4.68 -2.79
C ALA A 139 -16.65 -3.28 -3.31
N ASN A 140 -17.49 -2.79 -4.24
CA ASN A 140 -17.39 -1.42 -4.71
C ASN A 140 -17.49 -0.44 -3.54
N LEU A 141 -16.67 0.60 -3.62
CA LEU A 141 -16.68 1.72 -2.70
C LEU A 141 -17.97 2.54 -2.84
N ASP A 142 -18.31 3.30 -1.80
CA ASP A 142 -19.44 4.21 -1.80
C ASP A 142 -19.17 5.37 -2.76
N TYR A 143 -20.21 5.82 -3.47
CA TYR A 143 -20.13 6.99 -4.36
C TYR A 143 -19.97 8.30 -3.59
N ASN A 144 -19.23 9.25 -4.16
CA ASN A 144 -18.98 10.59 -3.60
C ASN A 144 -18.52 10.54 -2.14
N HIS A 145 -17.59 9.62 -1.84
CA HIS A 145 -17.07 9.38 -0.50
C HIS A 145 -15.55 9.48 -0.49
N GLU A 146 -15.01 10.09 0.57
CA GLU A 146 -13.57 10.18 0.77
C GLU A 146 -13.06 8.92 1.47
N TYR A 147 -12.00 8.33 0.92
CA TYR A 147 -11.28 7.22 1.49
C TYR A 147 -9.83 7.60 1.78
N THR A 148 -9.32 7.14 2.92
CA THR A 148 -7.93 7.35 3.35
C THR A 148 -7.21 6.02 3.43
N ALA A 149 -6.20 5.84 2.60
CA ALA A 149 -5.30 4.69 2.63
C ALA A 149 -4.16 4.93 3.61
N THR A 150 -3.75 3.89 4.34
CA THR A 150 -2.67 3.97 5.31
C THR A 150 -1.71 2.79 5.16
N LEU A 151 -0.41 3.10 5.07
CA LEU A 151 0.70 2.16 5.21
C LEU A 151 1.37 2.42 6.57
N THR A 152 1.43 1.40 7.41
CA THR A 152 2.03 1.53 8.74
C THR A 152 3.51 1.18 8.72
N ARG A 153 4.24 1.62 9.76
CA ARG A 153 5.64 1.23 9.99
C ARG A 153 5.87 -0.25 10.31
N ALA A 154 4.80 -1.06 10.40
CA ALA A 154 4.95 -2.50 10.52
C ALA A 154 5.43 -3.15 9.21
N ILE A 155 5.30 -2.44 8.08
CA ILE A 155 5.86 -2.85 6.79
C ILE A 155 7.38 -2.67 6.83
N THR A 156 8.12 -3.73 6.53
CA THR A 156 9.59 -3.73 6.50
C THR A 156 10.14 -4.19 5.16
N ASP A 157 11.40 -3.85 4.89
CA ASP A 157 12.18 -4.49 3.84
C ASP A 157 12.61 -5.93 4.23
N ALA A 158 13.32 -6.60 3.32
CA ALA A 158 13.85 -7.95 3.55
C ALA A 158 14.97 -8.02 4.62
N ALA A 159 15.58 -6.89 4.96
CA ALA A 159 16.57 -6.76 6.03
C ALA A 159 15.95 -6.43 7.39
N GLY A 160 14.64 -6.17 7.44
CA GLY A 160 13.89 -5.81 8.65
C GLY A 160 13.84 -4.31 8.95
N ASN A 161 14.27 -3.44 8.04
CA ASN A 161 14.13 -2.00 8.21
C ASN A 161 12.68 -1.59 7.96
N PRO A 162 12.02 -0.92 8.93
CA PRO A 162 10.65 -0.46 8.75
C PRO A 162 10.60 0.76 7.84
N LEU A 163 9.41 1.08 7.29
CA LEU A 163 9.16 2.41 6.73
C LEU A 163 9.60 3.50 7.73
N ALA A 164 10.24 4.54 7.20
CA ALA A 164 10.74 5.66 8.00
C ALA A 164 9.61 6.28 8.84
N GLU A 165 8.46 6.50 8.20
CA GLU A 165 7.22 6.98 8.81
C GLU A 165 6.03 6.22 8.20
N SER A 166 4.88 6.22 8.90
CA SER A 166 3.64 5.75 8.29
C SER A 166 3.27 6.67 7.13
N TYR A 167 2.75 6.12 6.04
CA TYR A 167 2.36 6.88 4.86
C TYR A 167 0.85 6.85 4.70
N THR A 168 0.23 8.03 4.58
CA THR A 168 -1.23 8.17 4.45
C THR A 168 -1.57 9.09 3.31
N TRP A 169 -2.59 8.74 2.54
CA TRP A 169 -3.12 9.58 1.46
C TRP A 169 -4.63 9.38 1.32
N SER A 170 -5.33 10.34 0.74
CA SER A 170 -6.78 10.23 0.51
C SER A 170 -7.16 10.38 -0.96
N PHE A 171 -8.34 9.88 -1.31
CA PHE A 171 -8.98 10.09 -2.60
C PHE A 171 -10.50 10.07 -2.44
N THR A 172 -11.22 10.67 -3.38
CA THR A 172 -12.68 10.75 -3.40
C THR A 172 -13.24 10.03 -4.61
N THR A 173 -14.24 9.17 -4.38
CA THR A 173 -14.93 8.43 -5.45
C THR A 173 -15.86 9.32 -6.26
N GLU A 174 -16.15 8.88 -7.49
CA GLU A 174 -17.08 9.54 -8.40
C GLU A 174 -18.50 9.65 -7.79
N PRO A 175 -19.30 10.63 -8.22
CA PRO A 175 -20.72 10.68 -7.85
C PRO A 175 -21.50 9.51 -8.42
N ALA A 176 -22.57 9.12 -7.73
CA ALA A 176 -23.48 8.09 -8.23
C ALA A 176 -24.02 8.51 -9.61
N PRO A 177 -24.12 7.58 -10.57
CA PRO A 177 -24.75 7.86 -11.85
C PRO A 177 -26.12 8.50 -11.61
N GLY A 178 -26.30 9.73 -12.10
CA GLY A 178 -27.57 10.41 -11.98
C GLY A 178 -28.68 9.57 -12.63
N ASP A 179 -29.88 9.61 -12.05
CA ASP A 179 -31.05 9.04 -12.69
C ASP A 179 -31.33 9.78 -14.00
N THR A 180 -30.90 9.19 -15.12
CA THR A 180 -31.15 9.69 -16.47
C THR A 180 -32.44 9.12 -17.04
N THR A 181 -33.28 8.45 -16.23
CA THR A 181 -34.62 8.12 -16.69
C THR A 181 -35.38 9.43 -16.91
N ALA A 182 -35.50 9.80 -18.19
CA ALA A 182 -36.37 10.90 -18.58
C ALA A 182 -37.76 10.59 -18.00
N PRO A 183 -38.47 11.58 -17.41
CA PRO A 183 -39.84 11.37 -17.01
C PRO A 183 -40.58 10.84 -18.24
N THR A 184 -41.08 9.61 -18.15
CA THR A 184 -41.94 9.08 -19.21
C THR A 184 -43.16 9.99 -19.19
N ALA A 185 -43.27 10.88 -20.18
CA ALA A 185 -44.45 11.69 -20.35
C ALA A 185 -45.62 10.72 -20.44
N VAL A 186 -46.47 10.70 -19.42
CA VAL A 186 -47.72 9.95 -19.42
C VAL A 186 -48.57 10.62 -20.50
N THR A 187 -48.55 10.06 -21.71
CA THR A 187 -49.36 10.54 -22.85
C THR A 187 -50.75 9.92 -22.88
N ASP A 188 -51.04 9.02 -21.94
CA ASP A 188 -52.35 8.43 -21.74
C ASP A 188 -52.78 8.65 -20.29
N LEU A 189 -53.72 9.58 -20.07
CA LEU A 189 -54.36 9.76 -18.76
C LEU A 189 -55.28 8.57 -18.39
N GLY A 190 -55.32 7.52 -19.21
CA GLY A 190 -56.27 6.45 -19.12
C GLY A 190 -57.65 6.93 -19.57
N THR A 191 -58.44 6.01 -20.10
CA THR A 191 -59.88 6.24 -20.26
C THR A 191 -60.55 5.88 -18.95
N VAL A 192 -61.17 6.86 -18.28
CA VAL A 192 -62.01 6.59 -17.11
C VAL A 192 -63.34 6.05 -17.63
N ASP A 193 -63.64 4.78 -17.34
CA ASP A 193 -64.95 4.19 -17.64
C ASP A 193 -65.98 4.73 -16.64
N ILE A 194 -66.80 5.68 -17.09
CA ILE A 194 -67.84 6.32 -16.27
C ILE A 194 -69.17 5.55 -16.26
N THR A 195 -69.25 4.39 -16.94
CA THR A 195 -70.52 3.66 -17.09
C THR A 195 -71.06 3.10 -15.77
N SER A 196 -70.24 3.00 -14.72
CA SER A 196 -70.66 2.60 -13.37
C SER A 196 -71.35 3.71 -12.56
N PHE A 197 -71.29 4.97 -12.99
CA PHE A 197 -71.86 6.10 -12.22
C PHE A 197 -73.36 6.30 -12.42
N GLY A 198 -74.03 5.46 -13.20
CA GLY A 198 -75.47 5.60 -13.45
C GLY A 198 -75.82 6.94 -14.11
N ARG A 199 -77.11 7.22 -14.32
CA ARG A 199 -77.58 8.47 -14.96
C ARG A 199 -77.42 9.69 -14.04
N MET A 200 -76.20 10.02 -13.63
CA MET A 200 -75.90 11.11 -12.69
C MET A 200 -75.01 12.21 -13.29
N CYS A 201 -74.63 12.11 -14.57
CA CYS A 201 -73.76 13.08 -15.22
C CYS A 201 -74.41 13.60 -16.51
N ASP A 202 -74.90 14.84 -16.50
CA ASP A 202 -75.42 15.48 -17.72
C ASP A 202 -74.31 16.22 -18.51
N TRP A 203 -73.21 16.66 -17.88
CA TRP A 203 -72.09 17.34 -18.55
C TRP A 203 -70.74 17.05 -17.88
N VAL A 204 -69.70 16.82 -18.70
CA VAL A 204 -68.29 16.73 -18.27
C VAL A 204 -67.53 17.91 -18.87
N SER A 205 -66.78 18.66 -18.07
CA SER A 205 -65.90 19.73 -18.55
C SER A 205 -64.47 19.52 -18.06
N CYS A 206 -63.51 19.70 -18.97
CA CYS A 206 -62.08 19.60 -18.68
C CYS A 206 -61.47 21.00 -18.58
N PHE A 207 -60.84 21.31 -17.44
CA PHE A 207 -59.99 22.49 -17.28
C PHE A 207 -58.64 22.04 -16.71
N GLY A 208 -57.55 22.39 -17.40
CA GLY A 208 -56.19 22.28 -16.84
C GLY A 208 -55.75 20.88 -16.40
N GLY A 209 -56.24 19.81 -17.04
CA GLY A 209 -55.83 18.43 -16.73
C GLY A 209 -56.51 17.78 -15.53
N ALA A 210 -57.52 18.41 -14.93
CA ALA A 210 -58.38 17.81 -13.91
C ALA A 210 -59.81 17.61 -14.43
N VAL A 211 -60.39 16.43 -14.14
CA VAL A 211 -61.82 16.16 -14.35
C VAL A 211 -62.56 16.61 -13.09
N LEU A 212 -63.41 17.64 -13.23
CA LEU A 212 -64.26 18.08 -12.13
C LEU A 212 -65.63 17.40 -12.26
N ILE A 213 -65.97 16.53 -11.30
CA ILE A 213 -67.30 15.92 -11.20
C ILE A 213 -68.14 16.80 -10.29
N CYS A 214 -69.10 17.54 -10.85
CA CYS A 214 -70.04 18.33 -10.05
C CYS A 214 -71.28 17.50 -9.72
N TYR A 215 -71.61 17.42 -8.43
CA TYR A 215 -72.91 16.94 -7.95
C TYR A 215 -73.87 18.14 -7.82
N THR A 216 -75.14 17.98 -8.20
CA THR A 216 -76.23 18.82 -7.67
C THR A 216 -76.82 18.16 -6.45
#